data_AF-A0A1Q7DYY2-F1
#
_entry.id   AF-A0A1Q7DYY2-F1
#
_cell.length_a   1.000
_cell.length_b   1.000
_cell.length_c   1.000
_cell.angle_alpha   90.00
_cell.angle_beta   90.00
_cell.angle_gamma   90.00
#
_symmetry.space_group_name_H-M   'P 1'
#
loop_
_entity.id
_entity.type
_entity.pdbx_description
1 polymer ?
#
loop_
_entity_poly.entity_id
_entity_poly.type
_entity_poly.pdbx_seq_one_letter_code
_entity_poly.pdbx_strand_id
1 'polypeptide(L)'
;MSQRSRALFLPLAAVLAVATACDREPPTGAGSVPPFLPPDSKVAAPTFGAPLATLSAAELALFNAGKLEFAAVEAVDDGLGPVFNEASCATCHNGPVGGTTGRKETRFGRVVNGAFDPLAELGGSLLQDHAIGTDNPDHFPFVPEVVPSQADVTALRITTPLFGLGLVDAVPDEEFLRLARLEAATSPATAISSPGTPT
;
A
#
# COMPACT_ATOMS: atom_id res chain seq x y z
N MET A 1 23.23 -18.19 68.53
CA MET A 1 23.26 -16.75 68.26
C MET A 1 22.58 -16.49 66.92
N SER A 2 21.52 -15.69 66.97
CA SER A 2 20.61 -15.37 65.88
C SER A 2 21.23 -14.32 64.97
N GLN A 3 21.26 -14.55 63.65
CA GLN A 3 21.47 -13.48 62.68
C GLN A 3 20.39 -13.58 61.60
N ARG A 4 19.34 -12.79 61.79
CA ARG A 4 18.32 -12.51 60.80
C ARG A 4 18.86 -11.42 59.87
N SER A 5 19.04 -11.72 58.58
CA SER A 5 19.35 -10.70 57.58
C SER A 5 18.23 -10.61 56.56
N ARG A 6 17.48 -9.53 56.76
CA ARG A 6 16.45 -8.84 55.97
C ARG A 6 16.31 -9.23 54.49
N ALA A 7 15.10 -9.63 54.14
CA ALA A 7 14.56 -9.68 52.79
C ALA A 7 14.55 -8.28 52.16
N LEU A 8 15.13 -8.16 50.97
CA LEU A 8 14.96 -6.99 50.10
C LEU A 8 13.82 -7.32 49.12
N PHE A 9 12.61 -6.84 49.42
CA PHE A 9 11.49 -6.87 48.49
C PHE A 9 11.71 -5.79 47.42
N LEU A 10 12.06 -6.20 46.20
CA LEU A 10 11.92 -5.35 45.02
C LEU A 10 10.42 -5.25 44.70
N PRO A 11 9.85 -4.05 44.49
CA PRO A 11 8.49 -3.96 43.99
C PRO A 11 8.49 -4.36 42.51
N LEU A 12 7.78 -5.43 42.19
CA LEU A 12 7.42 -5.77 40.82
C LEU A 12 6.46 -4.70 40.33
N ALA A 13 6.98 -3.69 39.62
CA ALA A 13 6.15 -2.76 38.87
C ALA A 13 5.49 -3.54 37.73
N ALA A 14 4.20 -3.85 37.87
CA ALA A 14 3.40 -4.42 36.81
C ALA A 14 3.32 -3.41 35.65
N VAL A 15 4.03 -3.71 34.56
CA VAL A 15 3.85 -3.01 33.29
C VAL A 15 2.51 -3.49 32.72
N LEU A 16 1.46 -2.70 32.95
CA LEU A 16 0.18 -2.88 32.30
C LEU A 16 0.30 -2.37 30.87
N ALA A 17 0.66 -3.25 29.95
CA ALA A 17 0.59 -2.97 28.51
C ALA A 17 -0.90 -2.85 28.12
N VAL A 18 -1.36 -1.62 27.94
CA VAL A 18 -2.69 -1.34 27.40
C VAL A 18 -2.65 -1.59 25.90
N ALA A 19 -2.88 -2.85 25.51
CA ALA A 19 -3.16 -3.23 24.13
C ALA A 19 -4.61 -2.86 23.79
N THR A 20 -4.88 -1.60 23.45
CA THR A 20 -6.23 -1.16 23.03
C THR A 20 -6.17 -0.34 21.73
N ALA A 21 -5.49 -0.88 20.71
CA ALA A 21 -5.43 -0.23 19.39
C ALA A 21 -5.97 -1.08 18.23
N CYS A 22 -6.27 -2.36 18.42
CA CYS A 22 -6.71 -3.23 17.32
C CYS A 22 -8.22 -3.48 17.23
N ASP A 23 -9.01 -3.16 18.26
CA ASP A 23 -10.46 -3.44 18.26
C ASP A 23 -11.29 -2.16 18.05
N ARG A 24 -11.05 -1.43 16.95
CA ARG A 24 -12.09 -0.54 16.44
C ARG A 24 -12.80 -1.24 15.30
N GLU A 25 -13.88 -1.91 15.66
CA GLU A 25 -14.91 -2.31 14.71
C GLU A 25 -15.33 -1.05 13.91
N PRO A 26 -15.36 -1.12 12.57
CA PRO A 26 -15.79 0.02 11.77
C PRO A 26 -17.21 0.40 12.21
N PRO A 27 -17.53 1.71 12.28
CA PRO A 27 -18.88 2.11 12.65
C PRO A 27 -19.86 1.45 11.67
N THR A 28 -20.73 0.58 12.19
CA THR A 28 -21.86 -0.02 11.46
C THR A 28 -22.95 1.01 11.14
N GLY A 29 -22.57 2.28 11.07
CA GLY A 29 -23.43 3.30 10.52
C GLY A 29 -23.59 2.98 9.05
N ALA A 30 -24.75 2.45 8.69
CA ALA A 30 -25.31 2.60 7.36
C ALA A 30 -25.39 4.12 7.08
N GLY A 31 -24.27 4.72 6.73
CA GLY A 31 -24.23 6.01 6.07
C GLY A 31 -25.03 5.81 4.82
N SER A 32 -26.24 6.36 4.79
CA SER A 32 -27.05 6.40 3.59
C SER A 32 -26.16 6.96 2.49
N VAL A 33 -25.74 6.11 1.55
CA VAL A 33 -25.12 6.55 0.31
C VAL A 33 -26.10 7.57 -0.25
N PRO A 34 -25.77 8.86 -0.31
CA PRO A 34 -26.71 9.82 -0.84
C PRO A 34 -27.06 9.36 -2.26
N PRO A 35 -28.35 9.41 -2.64
CA PRO A 35 -28.74 9.05 -3.99
C PRO A 35 -27.87 9.85 -4.95
N PHE A 36 -27.40 9.17 -5.99
CA PHE A 36 -26.64 9.72 -7.12
C PHE A 36 -27.00 11.20 -7.30
N LEU A 37 -26.03 12.08 -7.05
CA LEU A 37 -26.25 13.54 -7.09
C LEU A 37 -26.98 13.87 -8.40
N PRO A 38 -28.09 14.64 -8.36
CA PRO A 38 -28.79 15.01 -9.57
C PRO A 38 -27.80 15.68 -10.54
N PRO A 39 -27.95 15.46 -11.86
CA PRO A 39 -26.97 15.84 -12.88
C PRO A 39 -26.62 17.34 -12.90
N ASP A 40 -27.43 18.18 -12.25
CA ASP A 40 -27.24 19.64 -12.14
C ASP A 40 -26.57 20.10 -10.84
N SER A 41 -26.10 19.18 -10.00
CA SER A 41 -25.34 19.53 -8.79
C SER A 41 -23.99 20.07 -9.21
N LYS A 42 -23.82 21.41 -9.19
CA LYS A 42 -22.51 22.05 -9.37
C LYS A 42 -21.62 21.80 -8.16
N VAL A 43 -21.16 20.57 -8.00
CA VAL A 43 -20.01 20.28 -7.15
C VAL A 43 -18.81 20.85 -7.90
N ALA A 44 -18.07 21.77 -7.27
CA ALA A 44 -16.82 22.24 -7.83
C ALA A 44 -15.95 21.03 -8.19
N ALA A 45 -15.37 21.01 -9.39
CA ALA A 45 -14.50 19.91 -9.80
C ALA A 45 -13.43 19.71 -8.72
N PRO A 46 -13.21 18.46 -8.26
CA PRO A 46 -12.23 18.21 -7.22
C PRO A 46 -10.85 18.63 -7.73
N THR A 47 -10.10 19.34 -6.88
CA THR A 47 -8.68 19.61 -7.13
C THR A 47 -7.90 18.32 -6.88
N PHE A 48 -7.17 17.83 -7.86
CA PHE A 48 -6.36 16.62 -7.69
C PHE A 48 -5.37 16.76 -6.53
N GLY A 49 -5.25 15.69 -5.72
CA GLY A 49 -4.42 15.67 -4.51
C GLY A 49 -4.97 16.46 -3.31
N ALA A 50 -6.16 17.09 -3.45
CA ALA A 50 -6.87 17.74 -2.35
C ALA A 50 -7.96 16.80 -1.78
N PRO A 51 -8.34 16.97 -0.50
CA PRO A 51 -9.49 16.27 0.05
C PRO A 51 -10.78 16.69 -0.64
N LEU A 52 -11.79 15.83 -0.64
CA LEU A 52 -13.14 16.22 -1.07
C LEU A 52 -13.68 17.31 -0.14
N ALA A 53 -14.37 18.30 -0.70
CA ALA A 53 -14.94 19.40 0.09
C ALA A 53 -16.05 18.95 1.06
N THR A 54 -16.58 17.73 0.86
CA THR A 54 -17.69 17.17 1.62
C THR A 54 -17.25 16.24 2.76
N LEU A 55 -15.94 16.06 2.98
CA LEU A 55 -15.46 15.22 4.08
C LEU A 55 -15.88 15.80 5.44
N SER A 56 -16.31 14.93 6.34
CA SER A 56 -16.45 15.27 7.76
C SER A 56 -15.10 15.66 8.35
N ALA A 57 -15.12 16.27 9.54
CA ALA A 57 -13.89 16.65 10.24
C ALA A 57 -12.98 15.43 10.52
N ALA A 58 -13.56 14.27 10.83
CA ALA A 58 -12.81 13.04 11.08
C ALA A 58 -12.18 12.50 9.78
N GLU A 59 -12.92 12.46 8.68
CA GLU A 59 -12.40 12.01 7.38
C GLU A 59 -11.33 12.95 6.84
N LEU A 60 -11.49 14.26 7.02
CA LEU A 60 -10.47 15.24 6.64
C LEU A 60 -9.18 15.05 7.46
N ALA A 61 -9.29 14.76 8.76
CA ALA A 61 -8.14 14.46 9.61
C ALA A 61 -7.43 13.18 9.14
N LEU A 62 -8.18 12.12 8.83
CA LEU A 62 -7.63 10.87 8.27
C LEU A 62 -6.95 11.10 6.93
N PHE A 63 -7.57 11.87 6.02
CA PHE A 63 -6.97 12.23 4.73
C PHE A 63 -5.64 12.94 4.92
N ASN A 64 -5.58 13.94 5.80
CA ASN A 64 -4.36 14.71 6.03
C ASN A 64 -3.26 13.86 6.69
N ALA A 65 -3.61 12.98 7.63
CA ALA A 65 -2.66 12.05 8.24
C ALA A 65 -2.08 11.08 7.19
N GLY A 66 -2.94 10.47 6.37
CA GLY A 66 -2.50 9.59 5.29
C GLY A 66 -1.64 10.32 4.24
N LYS A 67 -1.97 11.57 3.91
CA LYS A 67 -1.16 12.40 3.00
C LYS A 67 0.23 12.71 3.56
N LEU A 68 0.33 12.92 4.88
CA LEU A 68 1.63 13.12 5.54
C LEU A 68 2.47 11.85 5.46
N GLU A 69 1.89 10.71 5.83
CA GLU A 69 2.56 9.40 5.78
C GLU A 69 3.03 9.07 4.36
N PHE A 70 2.15 9.24 3.38
CA PHE A 70 2.45 8.98 1.97
C PHE A 70 3.63 9.82 1.42
N ALA A 71 3.85 11.01 2.00
CA ALA A 71 4.93 11.91 1.62
C ALA A 71 6.16 11.79 2.51
N ALA A 72 6.11 10.97 3.55
CA ALA A 72 7.26 10.72 4.42
C ALA A 72 8.37 10.02 3.64
N VAL A 73 9.62 10.30 4.03
CA VAL A 73 10.80 9.60 3.54
C VAL A 73 11.21 8.62 4.63
N GLU A 74 11.13 7.33 4.33
CA GLU A 74 11.54 6.24 5.20
C GLU A 74 13.06 6.21 5.34
N ALA A 75 13.54 6.00 6.56
CA ALA A 75 14.93 5.71 6.88
C ALA A 75 15.18 4.20 6.89
N VAL A 76 16.45 3.81 6.98
CA VAL A 76 16.85 2.39 7.07
C VAL A 76 16.16 1.70 8.25
N ASP A 77 16.09 2.37 9.39
CA ASP A 77 15.49 1.82 10.63
C ASP A 77 13.95 1.72 10.55
N ASP A 78 13.32 2.39 9.57
CA ASP A 78 11.87 2.29 9.33
C ASP A 78 11.49 1.05 8.52
N GLY A 79 12.47 0.37 7.91
CA GLY A 79 12.26 -0.91 7.22
C GLY A 79 12.32 -0.88 5.70
N LEU A 80 13.10 0.03 5.08
CA LEU A 80 13.33 0.09 3.62
C LEU A 80 13.72 -1.25 2.99
N GLY A 81 14.37 -2.12 3.76
CA GLY A 81 15.03 -3.32 3.25
C GLY A 81 16.40 -3.04 2.64
N PRO A 82 17.15 -4.08 2.27
CA PRO A 82 18.54 -3.95 1.82
C PRO A 82 18.69 -3.28 0.44
N VAL A 83 17.75 -3.55 -0.45
CA VAL A 83 17.59 -2.95 -1.78
C VAL A 83 16.15 -2.52 -1.95
N PHE A 84 15.92 -1.39 -2.61
CA PHE A 84 14.60 -0.78 -2.75
C PHE A 84 14.55 0.09 -4.02
N ASN A 85 13.36 0.52 -4.40
CA ASN A 85 13.18 1.44 -5.53
C ASN A 85 13.18 2.90 -5.13
N GLU A 86 12.63 3.20 -3.95
CA GLU A 86 12.47 4.58 -3.49
C GLU A 86 12.09 4.60 -2.02
N ALA A 87 12.49 5.66 -1.30
CA ALA A 87 12.25 5.78 0.13
C ALA A 87 10.95 6.54 0.48
N SER A 88 10.15 6.92 -0.51
CA SER A 88 8.88 7.61 -0.30
C SER A 88 7.89 7.28 -1.42
N CYS A 89 6.63 7.08 -1.06
CA CYS A 89 5.56 6.89 -2.04
C CYS A 89 5.45 8.11 -2.97
N ALA A 90 5.60 9.31 -2.40
CA ALA A 90 5.51 10.57 -3.13
C ALA A 90 6.59 10.72 -4.20
N THR A 91 7.76 10.12 -4.11
CA THR A 91 8.79 10.30 -5.15
C THR A 91 8.30 9.80 -6.53
N CYS A 92 7.54 8.70 -6.56
CA CYS A 92 6.84 8.26 -7.78
C CYS A 92 5.50 8.99 -7.97
N HIS A 93 4.83 9.36 -6.88
CA HIS A 93 3.44 9.85 -6.88
C HIS A 93 3.26 11.30 -6.40
N ASN A 94 3.88 12.28 -7.07
CA ASN A 94 3.87 13.69 -6.62
C ASN A 94 3.67 14.72 -7.74
N GLY A 95 2.66 14.50 -8.59
CA GLY A 95 2.22 15.48 -9.59
C GLY A 95 0.72 15.76 -9.57
N PRO A 96 0.10 16.34 -8.51
CA PRO A 96 0.58 16.58 -7.12
C PRO A 96 0.63 15.29 -6.28
N VAL A 97 0.84 15.32 -4.95
CA VAL A 97 0.83 14.11 -4.08
C VAL A 97 -0.40 13.22 -4.38
N GLY A 98 -0.14 11.95 -4.70
CA GLY A 98 -1.11 10.97 -5.23
C GLY A 98 -1.17 10.90 -6.76
N GLY A 99 -0.47 11.79 -7.47
CA GLY A 99 -0.38 11.86 -8.93
C GLY A 99 0.76 11.02 -9.48
N THR A 100 1.41 11.46 -10.56
CA THR A 100 2.59 10.80 -11.12
C THR A 100 3.68 11.83 -11.42
N THR A 101 4.94 11.51 -11.13
CA THR A 101 6.11 12.36 -11.45
C THR A 101 6.74 12.00 -12.80
N GLY A 102 6.34 10.86 -13.38
CA GLY A 102 7.03 10.28 -14.53
C GLY A 102 8.31 9.50 -14.17
N ARG A 103 8.63 9.31 -12.87
CA ARG A 103 9.63 8.34 -12.42
C ARG A 103 9.25 6.95 -12.97
N LYS A 104 10.23 6.26 -13.54
CA LYS A 104 10.05 4.98 -14.19
C LYS A 104 10.71 3.88 -13.38
N GLU A 105 9.98 2.81 -13.11
CA GLU A 105 10.61 1.55 -12.73
C GLU A 105 11.14 0.85 -13.99
N THR A 106 12.18 0.02 -13.80
CA THR A 106 12.68 -0.87 -14.83
C THR A 106 12.15 -2.27 -14.58
N ARG A 107 11.36 -2.79 -15.53
CA ARG A 107 10.97 -4.19 -15.58
C ARG A 107 11.84 -4.93 -16.59
N PHE A 108 12.24 -6.15 -16.26
CA PHE A 108 13.02 -7.00 -17.13
C PHE A 108 12.54 -8.45 -17.07
N GLY A 109 12.97 -9.25 -18.04
CA GLY A 109 12.74 -10.69 -18.06
C GLY A 109 13.35 -11.31 -19.31
N ARG A 110 13.01 -12.57 -19.55
CA ARG A 110 13.43 -13.30 -20.74
C ARG A 110 12.23 -13.89 -21.48
N VAL A 111 12.33 -14.09 -22.80
CA VAL A 111 11.37 -14.91 -23.54
C VAL A 111 11.97 -16.27 -23.87
N VAL A 112 11.35 -17.34 -23.37
CA VAL A 112 11.74 -18.73 -23.66
C VAL A 112 10.58 -19.45 -24.31
N ASN A 113 10.78 -19.99 -25.52
CA ASN A 113 9.75 -20.70 -26.29
C ASN A 113 8.43 -19.89 -26.46
N GLY A 114 8.54 -18.57 -26.61
CA GLY A 114 7.40 -17.66 -26.75
C GLY A 114 6.66 -17.33 -25.44
N ALA A 115 7.11 -17.87 -24.30
CA ALA A 115 6.57 -17.55 -22.98
C ALA A 115 7.50 -16.54 -22.26
N PHE A 116 6.90 -15.59 -21.54
CA PHE A 116 7.64 -14.66 -20.69
C PHE A 116 8.08 -15.36 -19.39
N ASP A 117 9.36 -15.28 -19.12
CA ASP A 117 10.03 -15.71 -17.90
C ASP A 117 10.43 -14.45 -17.10
N PRO A 118 9.87 -14.24 -15.90
CA PRO A 118 10.18 -13.07 -15.08
C PRO A 118 11.55 -13.16 -14.39
N LEU A 119 12.34 -14.22 -14.63
CA LEU A 119 13.61 -14.49 -13.94
C LEU A 119 13.43 -14.58 -12.42
N ALA A 120 12.41 -15.34 -11.97
CA ALA A 120 12.10 -15.49 -10.55
C ALA A 120 13.28 -16.06 -9.74
N GLU A 121 14.13 -16.86 -10.38
CA GLU A 121 15.37 -17.39 -9.81
C GLU A 121 16.45 -16.32 -9.55
N LEU A 122 16.27 -15.11 -10.09
CA LEU A 122 17.15 -13.95 -9.92
C LEU A 122 16.47 -12.80 -9.17
N GLY A 123 15.37 -13.05 -8.45
CA GLY A 123 14.63 -12.03 -7.70
C GLY A 123 13.40 -11.47 -8.42
N GLY A 124 13.16 -11.89 -9.68
CA GLY A 124 11.98 -11.52 -10.45
C GLY A 124 12.18 -10.30 -11.34
N SER A 125 11.07 -9.81 -11.89
CA SER A 125 11.10 -8.90 -13.05
C SER A 125 11.35 -7.42 -12.72
N LEU A 126 11.48 -7.04 -11.45
CA LEU A 126 11.55 -5.64 -11.03
C LEU A 126 12.93 -5.32 -10.47
N LEU A 127 13.64 -4.41 -11.13
CA LEU A 127 14.92 -3.89 -10.67
C LEU A 127 14.71 -3.00 -9.44
N GLN A 128 15.43 -3.27 -8.34
CA GLN A 128 15.59 -2.36 -7.20
C GLN A 128 16.82 -1.46 -7.41
N ASP A 129 16.61 -0.19 -7.78
CA ASP A 129 17.67 0.73 -8.22
C ASP A 129 18.36 1.51 -7.09
N HIS A 130 18.00 1.25 -5.83
CA HIS A 130 18.64 1.78 -4.63
C HIS A 130 19.03 0.67 -3.65
N ALA A 131 19.94 1.00 -2.74
CA ALA A 131 20.38 0.12 -1.66
C ALA A 131 20.80 0.95 -0.45
N ILE A 132 20.76 0.34 0.74
CA ILE A 132 21.14 1.00 2.01
C ILE A 132 22.66 1.27 2.13
N GLY A 133 23.44 0.87 1.14
CA GLY A 133 24.86 1.22 1.03
C GLY A 133 25.75 0.50 2.04
N THR A 134 26.87 1.15 2.36
CA THR A 134 27.96 0.59 3.19
C THR A 134 28.25 1.42 4.42
N ASP A 135 27.36 2.34 4.78
CA ASP A 135 27.64 3.39 5.77
C ASP A 135 27.71 2.84 7.21
N ASN A 136 27.19 1.63 7.43
CA ASN A 136 27.38 0.87 8.66
C ASN A 136 28.40 -0.26 8.42
N PRO A 137 29.60 -0.22 9.05
CA PRO A 137 30.62 -1.26 8.90
C PRO A 137 30.22 -2.61 9.48
N ASP A 138 29.19 -2.66 10.34
CA ASP A 138 28.64 -3.89 10.91
C ASP A 138 27.57 -4.52 10.00
N HIS A 139 27.18 -3.86 8.91
CA HIS A 139 26.19 -4.35 7.95
C HIS A 139 26.84 -4.84 6.66
N PHE A 140 26.17 -5.79 5.99
CA PHE A 140 26.57 -6.21 4.66
C PHE A 140 26.47 -5.03 3.67
N PRO A 141 27.48 -4.80 2.81
CA PRO A 141 27.47 -3.69 1.86
C PRO A 141 26.50 -3.98 0.71
N PHE A 142 25.25 -3.56 0.84
CA PHE A 142 24.26 -3.71 -0.22
C PHE A 142 24.49 -2.66 -1.31
N VAL A 143 24.39 -3.10 -2.56
CA VAL A 143 24.50 -2.26 -3.75
C VAL A 143 23.21 -2.35 -4.57
N PRO A 144 22.86 -1.32 -5.34
CA PRO A 144 21.72 -1.38 -6.24
C PRO A 144 21.80 -2.58 -7.18
N GLU A 145 20.65 -3.13 -7.52
CA GLU A 145 20.58 -4.21 -8.49
C GLU A 145 20.96 -3.72 -9.89
N VAL A 146 21.32 -4.67 -10.75
CA VAL A 146 21.52 -4.43 -12.19
C VAL A 146 20.64 -5.39 -12.97
N VAL A 147 20.19 -4.96 -14.15
CA VAL A 147 19.45 -5.86 -15.03
C VAL A 147 20.34 -7.07 -15.35
N PRO A 148 19.90 -8.32 -15.04
CA PRO A 148 20.71 -9.50 -15.28
C PRO A 148 21.00 -9.69 -16.78
N SER A 149 22.17 -10.23 -17.11
CA SER A 149 22.54 -10.50 -18.52
C SER A 149 21.66 -11.55 -19.19
N GLN A 150 20.93 -12.32 -18.40
CA GLN A 150 19.92 -13.29 -18.83
C GLN A 150 18.66 -12.63 -19.39
N ALA A 151 18.41 -11.36 -19.07
CA ALA A 151 17.24 -10.64 -19.57
C ALA A 151 17.43 -10.26 -21.04
N ASP A 152 16.43 -10.58 -21.87
CA ASP A 152 16.36 -10.17 -23.28
C ASP A 152 15.20 -9.21 -23.58
N VAL A 153 14.35 -8.95 -22.56
CA VAL A 153 13.28 -7.97 -22.61
C VAL A 153 13.44 -7.00 -21.45
N THR A 154 13.36 -5.70 -21.78
CA THR A 154 13.30 -4.61 -20.80
C THR A 154 12.16 -3.67 -21.14
N ALA A 155 11.41 -3.24 -20.13
CA ALA A 155 10.32 -2.29 -20.26
C ALA A 155 10.38 -1.27 -19.13
N LEU A 156 10.06 -0.02 -19.43
CA LEU A 156 9.93 1.03 -18.44
C LEU A 156 8.45 1.23 -18.13
N ARG A 157 8.10 1.36 -16.85
CA ARG A 157 6.72 1.63 -16.42
C ARG A 157 6.67 2.88 -15.58
N ILE A 158 5.67 3.72 -15.83
CA ILE A 158 5.36 4.89 -15.02
C ILE A 158 4.18 4.54 -14.14
N THR A 159 4.23 5.00 -12.90
CA THR A 159 3.12 4.79 -11.96
C THR A 159 1.86 5.56 -12.39
N THR A 160 0.69 4.96 -12.17
CA THR A 160 -0.60 5.60 -12.43
C THR A 160 -0.96 6.57 -11.29
N PRO A 161 -1.70 7.65 -11.56
CA PRO A 161 -2.27 8.45 -10.49
C PRO A 161 -3.21 7.61 -9.61
N LEU A 162 -3.22 7.87 -8.31
CA LEU A 162 -4.00 7.17 -7.28
C LEU A 162 -5.28 7.92 -6.89
N PHE A 163 -5.57 9.05 -7.56
CA PHE A 163 -6.72 9.89 -7.23
C PHE A 163 -8.03 9.10 -7.30
N GLY A 164 -8.84 9.20 -6.25
CA GLY A 164 -10.16 8.59 -6.19
C GLY A 164 -10.16 7.08 -5.93
N LEU A 165 -9.02 6.39 -5.86
CA LEU A 165 -8.99 4.95 -5.56
C LEU A 165 -9.58 4.62 -4.18
N GLY A 166 -9.41 5.50 -3.19
CA GLY A 166 -10.06 5.36 -1.89
C GLY A 166 -11.59 5.49 -1.90
N LEU A 167 -12.19 5.94 -3.01
CA LEU A 167 -13.66 5.94 -3.15
C LEU A 167 -14.21 4.54 -3.46
N VAL A 168 -13.36 3.62 -3.91
CA VAL A 168 -13.75 2.22 -4.12
C VAL A 168 -14.15 1.59 -2.78
N ASP A 169 -13.46 1.92 -1.69
CA ASP A 169 -13.80 1.43 -0.34
C ASP A 169 -15.15 1.96 0.17
N ALA A 170 -15.67 3.04 -0.42
CA ALA A 170 -16.99 3.57 -0.10
C ALA A 170 -18.11 2.89 -0.91
N VAL A 171 -17.79 2.00 -1.85
CA VAL A 171 -18.77 1.23 -2.61
C VAL A 171 -19.31 0.10 -1.70
N PRO A 172 -20.64 -0.02 -1.51
CA PRO A 172 -21.19 -1.09 -0.69
C PRO A 172 -20.90 -2.48 -1.25
N ASP A 173 -20.63 -3.45 -0.37
CA ASP A 173 -20.40 -4.86 -0.75
C ASP A 173 -21.50 -5.45 -1.64
N GLU A 174 -22.77 -5.08 -1.39
CA GLU A 174 -23.91 -5.54 -2.20
C GLU A 174 -23.75 -5.16 -3.68
N GLU A 175 -23.12 -4.02 -3.98
CA GLU A 175 -22.88 -3.60 -5.36
C GLU A 175 -21.82 -4.50 -6.03
N PHE A 176 -20.74 -4.85 -5.32
CA PHE A 176 -19.75 -5.81 -5.82
C PHE A 176 -20.38 -7.20 -6.02
N LEU A 177 -21.22 -7.66 -5.09
CA LEU A 177 -21.94 -8.93 -5.22
C LEU A 177 -22.92 -8.91 -6.39
N ARG A 178 -23.62 -7.80 -6.61
CA ARG A 178 -24.53 -7.62 -7.74
C ARG A 178 -23.78 -7.66 -9.08
N LEU A 179 -22.63 -6.98 -9.18
CA LEU A 179 -21.77 -7.00 -10.36
C LEU A 179 -21.22 -8.40 -10.63
N ALA A 180 -20.74 -9.11 -9.61
CA ALA A 180 -20.25 -10.47 -9.75
C ALA A 180 -21.35 -11.44 -10.29
N ARG A 181 -22.59 -11.31 -9.79
CA ARG A 181 -23.73 -12.08 -10.31
C ARG A 181 -24.05 -11.76 -11.77
N LEU A 182 -23.94 -10.49 -12.16
CA LEU A 182 -24.15 -10.07 -13.55
C LEU A 182 -23.06 -10.63 -14.47
N GLU A 183 -21.79 -10.51 -14.09
CA GLU A 183 -20.66 -11.04 -14.86
C GLU A 183 -20.74 -12.55 -15.02
N ALA A 184 -21.13 -13.29 -13.97
CA ALA A 184 -21.34 -14.72 -14.07
C ALA A 184 -22.42 -15.09 -15.11
N ALA A 185 -23.45 -14.25 -15.27
CA ALA A 185 -24.52 -14.48 -16.22
C ALA A 185 -24.18 -14.06 -17.66
N THR A 186 -23.40 -12.99 -17.85
CA THR A 186 -23.16 -12.40 -19.19
C THR A 186 -21.76 -12.66 -19.73
N SER A 187 -20.79 -12.85 -18.86
CA SER A 187 -19.35 -12.97 -19.17
C SER A 187 -18.67 -14.01 -18.27
N PRO A 188 -19.13 -15.27 -18.24
CA PRO A 188 -18.66 -16.27 -17.27
C PRO A 188 -17.17 -16.57 -17.35
N ALA A 189 -16.51 -16.29 -18.49
CA ALA A 189 -15.07 -16.44 -18.65
C ALA A 189 -14.23 -15.40 -17.89
N THR A 190 -14.82 -14.27 -17.49
CA THR A 190 -14.15 -13.20 -16.74
C THR A 190 -14.73 -13.01 -15.34
N ALA A 191 -15.80 -13.73 -15.00
CA ALA A 191 -16.39 -13.68 -13.68
C ALA A 191 -15.42 -14.28 -12.65
N ILE A 192 -15.20 -13.58 -11.53
CA ILE A 192 -14.51 -14.16 -10.38
C ILE A 192 -15.33 -15.37 -9.91
N SER A 193 -14.74 -16.56 -9.95
CA SER A 193 -15.39 -17.77 -9.44
C SER A 193 -15.65 -17.56 -7.95
N SER A 194 -16.92 -17.55 -7.53
CA SER A 194 -17.23 -17.59 -6.10
C SER A 194 -16.57 -18.83 -5.49
N PRO A 195 -15.90 -18.71 -4.32
CA PRO A 195 -15.40 -19.87 -3.62
C PRO A 195 -16.60 -20.72 -3.20
N GLY A 196 -16.81 -21.87 -3.86
CA GLY A 196 -17.85 -22.82 -3.45
C GLY A 196 -18.66 -23.52 -4.54
N THR A 197 -18.45 -23.24 -5.83
CA THR A 197 -19.10 -24.05 -6.88
C THR A 197 -18.22 -25.27 -7.21
N PRO A 198 -18.64 -26.51 -6.91
CA PRO A 198 -17.93 -27.69 -7.38
C PRO A 198 -18.12 -27.80 -8.90
N THR A 199 -17.02 -28.06 -9.61
CA THR A 199 -17.01 -28.41 -11.03
C THR A 199 -17.80 -29.66 -11.33
#